data_AF-A0A2E1TZ70-F1
#
_entry.id   AF-A0A2E1TZ70-F1
#
_cell.length_a   1.000
_cell.length_b   1.000
_cell.length_c   1.000
_cell.angle_alpha   90.00
_cell.angle_beta   90.00
_cell.angle_gamma   90.00
#
_symmetry.space_group_name_H-M   'P 1'
#
loop_
_entity.id
_entity.type
_entity.pdbx_description
1 polymer ?
#
loop_
_entity_poly.entity_id
_entity_poly.type
_entity_poly.pdbx_seq_one_letter_code
_entity_poly.pdbx_strand_id
1 'polypeptide(L)' 'MKKALYILTTTFITSTTSAVFAGDRIGDFALIDNQGTQHHMAWYDDQNAVVILPQANGATD' A
#
# COMPACT_ATOMS: atom_id res chain seq x y z
N MET A 1 -45.00 11.43 -7.81
CA MET A 1 -44.69 10.06 -7.30
C MET A 1 -43.54 9.40 -8.07
N LYS A 2 -43.75 8.90 -9.31
CA LYS A 2 -42.76 8.09 -10.05
C LYS A 2 -41.43 8.80 -10.35
N LYS A 3 -41.43 10.09 -10.71
CA LYS A 3 -40.21 10.88 -10.96
C LYS A 3 -39.36 11.06 -9.70
N ALA A 4 -40.01 11.31 -8.56
CA ALA A 4 -39.34 11.42 -7.27
C ALA A 4 -38.73 10.07 -6.85
N LEU A 5 -39.43 8.97 -7.15
CA LEU A 5 -38.92 7.62 -6.92
C LEU A 5 -37.68 7.32 -7.79
N TYR A 6 -37.70 7.69 -9.07
CA TYR A 6 -36.53 7.55 -9.95
C TYR A 6 -35.33 8.36 -9.44
N ILE A 7 -35.55 9.64 -9.09
CA ILE A 7 -34.49 10.49 -8.54
C ILE A 7 -33.92 9.89 -7.25
N LEU A 8 -34.77 9.41 -6.35
CA LEU A 8 -34.34 8.79 -5.10
C LEU A 8 -33.49 7.53 -5.34
N THR A 9 -33.88 6.69 -6.32
CA THR A 9 -33.12 5.48 -6.67
C THR A 9 -31.76 5.79 -7.30
N THR A 10 -31.67 6.81 -8.17
CA THR A 10 -30.40 7.15 -8.83
C THR A 10 -29.40 7.74 -7.83
N THR A 11 -29.86 8.59 -6.91
CA THR A 11 -29.02 9.18 -5.85
C THR A 11 -28.55 8.14 -4.82
N PHE A 12 -29.39 7.14 -4.51
CA PHE A 12 -29.01 6.07 -3.59
C PHE A 12 -27.87 5.21 -4.16
N ILE A 13 -27.91 4.87 -5.44
CA ILE A 13 -26.88 4.05 -6.11
C ILE A 13 -25.55 4.80 -6.24
N THR A 14 -25.56 6.13 -6.35
CA THR A 14 -24.31 6.93 -6.40
C THR A 14 -23.67 7.14 -5.03
N SER A 15 -24.39 6.88 -3.94
CA SER A 15 -23.87 7.03 -2.57
C SER A 15 -22.94 5.89 -2.13
N THR A 16 -22.88 4.79 -2.89
CA THR A 16 -21.94 3.69 -2.66
C THR A 16 -20.60 4.01 -3.32
N THR A 17 -19.99 5.15 -2.98
CA THR A 17 -18.62 5.43 -3.38
C THR A 17 -17.70 4.49 -2.62
N SER A 18 -16.97 3.70 -3.40
CA SER A 18 -15.92 2.75 -3.04
C SER A 18 -15.15 3.10 -1.78
N ALA A 19 -15.14 2.18 -0.81
CA ALA A 19 -14.11 2.13 0.21
C ALA A 19 -12.76 2.00 -0.50
N VAL A 20 -11.96 3.07 -0.48
CA VAL A 20 -10.56 3.00 -0.87
C VAL A 20 -9.88 2.20 0.23
N PHE A 21 -9.76 0.90 0.02
CA PHE A 21 -8.88 0.07 0.84
C PHE A 21 -7.47 0.57 0.55
N ALA A 22 -6.93 1.38 1.46
CA ALA A 22 -5.49 1.54 1.53
C ALA A 22 -4.94 0.11 1.65
N GLY A 23 -4.17 -0.33 0.65
CA GLY A 23 -3.53 -1.64 0.72
C GLY A 23 -2.77 -1.77 2.03
N ASP A 24 -2.63 -3.00 2.52
CA ASP A 24 -1.96 -3.25 3.79
C ASP A 24 -0.62 -2.51 3.83
N ARG A 25 -0.45 -1.71 4.88
CA ARG A 25 0.82 -1.00 5.10
C ARG A 25 1.87 -2.05 5.44
N ILE A 26 3.06 -1.90 4.86
CA ILE A 26 4.21 -2.69 5.29
C ILE A 26 4.48 -2.35 6.76
N GLY A 27 4.62 -3.38 7.59
CA GLY A 27 5.02 -3.23 8.98
C GLY A 27 6.46 -2.72 9.09
N ASP A 28 6.83 -2.29 10.29
CA ASP A 28 8.18 -1.81 10.54
C ASP A 28 9.24 -2.90 10.26
N PHE A 29 10.38 -2.51 9.68
CA PHE A 29 11.46 -3.43 9.33
C PHE A 29 12.84 -2.86 9.63
N ALA A 30 13.78 -3.76 9.92
CA ALA A 30 15.20 -3.46 10.07
C ALA A 30 16.01 -4.43 9.21
N LEU A 31 16.83 -3.88 8.32
CA LEU A 31 17.70 -4.64 7.43
C LEU A 31 19.16 -4.34 7.73
N ILE A 32 20.06 -5.25 7.34
CA ILE A 32 21.50 -5.04 7.39
C ILE A 32 22.01 -5.05 5.94
N ASP A 33 22.75 -4.02 5.54
CA ASP A 33 23.35 -3.98 4.20
C ASP A 33 24.64 -4.80 4.09
N ASN A 34 25.23 -4.81 2.90
CA ASN A 34 26.47 -5.54 2.64
C ASN A 34 27.70 -4.98 3.36
N GLN A 35 27.62 -3.80 3.97
CA GLN A 35 28.66 -3.19 4.81
C GLN A 35 28.41 -3.43 6.31
N GLY A 36 27.31 -4.10 6.66
CA GLY A 36 26.92 -4.32 8.06
C GLY A 36 26.15 -3.15 8.68
N THR A 37 25.71 -2.17 7.90
CA THR A 37 24.94 -1.03 8.41
C THR A 37 23.48 -1.41 8.60
N GLN A 38 22.90 -1.03 9.73
CA GLN A 38 21.48 -1.24 10.01
C GLN A 38 20.62 -0.13 9.38
N HIS A 39 19.61 -0.53 8.63
CA HIS A 39 18.63 0.34 7.98
C HIS A 39 17.24 0.03 8.50
N HIS A 40 16.70 0.95 9.30
CA HIS A 40 15.31 0.92 9.78
C HIS A 40 14.37 1.60 8.79
N MET A 41 13.05 1.34 8.85
CA MET A 41 12.07 1.98 7.96
C MET A 41 12.22 3.52 7.95
N ALA A 42 12.48 4.13 9.11
CA ALA A 42 12.65 5.58 9.23
C ALA A 42 13.87 6.14 8.47
N TRP A 43 14.85 5.29 8.13
CA TRP A 43 16.02 5.71 7.34
C TRP A 43 15.65 6.04 5.90
N TYR A 44 14.57 5.45 5.38
CA TYR A 44 14.10 5.68 4.01
C TYR A 44 13.16 6.88 3.88
N ASP A 45 12.79 7.56 4.96
CA ASP A 45 11.95 8.77 4.98
C ASP A 45 10.60 8.61 4.23
N ASP A 46 9.95 9.72 3.87
CA ASP A 46 8.64 9.77 3.19
C ASP A 46 8.72 9.45 1.67
N GLN A 47 9.30 8.30 1.33
CA GLN A 47 9.33 7.81 -0.06
C GLN A 47 8.03 7.07 -0.41
N ASN A 48 7.54 7.27 -1.63
CA ASN A 48 6.35 6.56 -2.13
C ASN A 48 6.54 5.04 -2.24
N ALA A 49 7.79 4.58 -2.39
CA ALA A 49 8.16 3.18 -2.43
C ALA A 49 9.62 2.97 -2.01
N VAL A 50 9.90 1.83 -1.38
CA VAL A 50 11.26 1.35 -1.08
C VAL A 50 11.46 0.03 -1.81
N VAL A 51 12.54 -0.09 -2.59
CA VAL A 51 12.87 -1.31 -3.36
C VAL A 51 14.07 -2.00 -2.72
N ILE A 52 13.89 -3.24 -2.29
CA ILE A 52 14.95 -4.06 -1.69
C ILE A 52 15.33 -5.15 -2.69
N LEU A 53 16.60 -5.20 -3.08
CA LEU A 53 17.14 -6.21 -3.99
C LEU A 53 18.03 -7.20 -3.22
N PRO A 54 17.48 -8.33 -2.74
CA PRO A 54 18.30 -9.36 -2.12
C PRO A 54 19.17 -10.03 -3.19
N GLN A 55 20.46 -10.18 -2.88
CA GLN A 55 21.42 -10.89 -3.71
C GLN A 55 22.09 -11.96 -2.85
N ALA A 56 22.10 -13.20 -3.35
CA ALA A 56 22.86 -14.29 -2.75
C ALA A 56 24.04 -14.64 -3.67
N ASN A 57 25.27 -14.44 -3.17
CA ASN A 57 26.47 -14.81 -3.91
C ASN A 57 26.74 -16.30 -3.76
N GLY A 58 26.84 -17.03 -4.88
CA GLY A 58 27.20 -18.45 -4.86
C GLY A 58 26.09 -19.37 -4.35
N ALA A 59 24.83 -18.94 -4.39
CA ALA A 59 23.70 -19.84 -4.13
C ALA A 59 23.68 -20.94 -5.20
N THR A 60 23.82 -22.18 -4.77
CA THR A 60 23.56 -23.37 -5.58
C THR A 60 22.20 -23.92 -5.16
N ASP A 61 21.38 -24.30 -6.15
CA ASP A 61 20.08 -24.96 -5.97
C ASP A 61 20.15 -26.20 -5.06
#